data_AF-A0AAN5T2V7-F1
#
_entry.id   AF-A0AAN5T2V7-F1
#
_cell.length_a   1.000
_cell.length_b   1.000
_cell.length_c   1.000
_cell.angle_alpha   90.00
_cell.angle_beta   90.00
_cell.angle_gamma   90.00
#
_symmetry.space_group_name_H-M   'P 1'
#
loop_
_entity.id
_entity.type
_entity.pdbx_description
1 polymer ?
#
loop_
_entity_poly.entity_id
_entity_poly.type
_entity_poly.pdbx_seq_one_letter_code
_entity_poly.pdbx_strand_id
1 'polypeptide(L)'
;QEREKKRLENDRQQMQVDSQLIEEQLKLDNEELHNCKLKAQQLEEHLHHLKMEFKEQESLWQEKQKEQSQWEKIWQEVQINSNTIKNEYQLTQAKLQHLEQKRHQVLVRLEKLNLEQSAISLDDLQKNKIKLQEKHFQLKETQEFDEEQLRQANETQSDLQNQLQNTEQQLHALQDEFHRLNSELAALKAAQIAAKKENRPNKDGIAEWSDKPRLMDVLKVEPQWQSSCEIVLGDDLIAYVLDDFAELWSRWQFCEDHKESVVTMRALNGEKQERPRLADKIQGLVPSTVNHLEHIYAADNLEEAKAWFPDLLAHESIVTVNGIWLGKGWIKLPRQKEQDEVGVLARQQRI
;
A
#
# COMPACT_ATOMS: atom_id res chain seq x y z
N GLN A 1 -77.34 47.47 184.44
CA GLN A 1 -76.00 46.88 184.21
C GLN A 1 -76.04 45.35 184.00
N GLU A 2 -77.25 44.79 183.80
CA GLU A 2 -77.57 43.37 183.63
C GLU A 2 -77.63 42.91 182.16
N ARG A 3 -77.51 43.80 181.16
CA ARG A 3 -77.57 43.42 179.74
C ARG A 3 -76.24 43.56 179.00
N GLU A 4 -75.40 44.51 179.39
CA GLU A 4 -74.07 44.70 178.79
C GLU A 4 -73.07 43.65 179.24
N LYS A 5 -73.06 43.25 180.52
CA LYS A 5 -72.15 42.22 181.02
C LYS A 5 -72.42 40.85 180.39
N LYS A 6 -73.71 40.52 180.19
CA LYS A 6 -74.16 39.28 179.52
C LYS A 6 -73.98 39.32 178.00
N ARG A 7 -74.07 40.50 177.36
CA ARG A 7 -73.66 40.69 175.96
C ARG A 7 -72.16 40.56 175.78
N LEU A 8 -71.36 41.18 176.65
CA LEU A 8 -69.90 41.08 176.62
C LEU A 8 -69.40 39.66 176.87
N GLU A 9 -70.05 38.88 177.74
CA GLU A 9 -69.73 37.45 177.92
C GLU A 9 -70.10 36.60 176.70
N ASN A 10 -71.24 36.88 176.06
CA ASN A 10 -71.67 36.17 174.86
C ASN A 10 -70.81 36.56 173.64
N ASP A 11 -70.46 37.85 173.48
CA ASP A 11 -69.54 38.34 172.46
C ASP A 11 -68.12 37.81 172.70
N ARG A 12 -67.70 37.63 173.96
CA ARG A 12 -66.42 36.97 174.30
C ARG A 12 -66.44 35.49 173.93
N GLN A 13 -67.53 34.77 174.22
CA GLN A 13 -67.68 33.38 173.80
C GLN A 13 -67.76 33.25 172.27
N GLN A 14 -68.43 34.20 171.61
CA GLN A 14 -68.57 34.22 170.16
C GLN A 14 -67.26 34.56 169.46
N MET A 15 -66.50 35.56 169.95
CA MET A 15 -65.12 35.80 169.51
C MET A 15 -64.19 34.62 169.80
N GLN A 16 -64.42 33.88 170.88
CA GLN A 16 -63.62 32.70 171.21
C GLN A 16 -63.92 31.52 170.28
N VAL A 17 -65.19 31.33 169.90
CA VAL A 17 -65.60 30.35 168.88
C VAL A 17 -65.14 30.78 167.49
N ASP A 18 -65.29 32.05 167.12
CA ASP A 18 -64.81 32.58 165.84
C ASP A 18 -63.28 32.53 165.75
N SER A 19 -62.56 32.77 166.85
CA SER A 19 -61.10 32.60 166.93
C SER A 19 -60.69 31.13 166.77
N GLN A 20 -61.43 30.19 167.35
CA GLN A 20 -61.20 28.75 167.15
C GLN A 20 -61.51 28.32 165.71
N LEU A 21 -62.58 28.86 165.10
CA LEU A 21 -62.95 28.57 163.72
C LEU A 21 -61.92 29.13 162.73
N ILE A 22 -61.42 30.36 162.97
CA ILE A 22 -60.34 30.95 162.19
C ILE A 22 -59.06 30.15 162.40
N GLU A 23 -58.71 29.71 163.61
CA GLU A 23 -57.55 28.86 163.84
C GLU A 23 -57.65 27.50 163.12
N GLU A 24 -58.84 26.89 163.07
CA GLU A 24 -59.08 25.67 162.29
C GLU A 24 -59.00 25.91 160.78
N GLN A 25 -59.59 27.00 160.28
CA GLN A 25 -59.45 27.40 158.87
C GLN A 25 -58.00 27.73 158.50
N LEU A 26 -57.25 28.39 159.38
CA LEU A 26 -55.84 28.73 159.17
C LEU A 26 -54.97 27.47 159.21
N LYS A 27 -55.35 26.43 159.98
CA LYS A 27 -54.72 25.11 159.92
C LYS A 27 -55.04 24.39 158.60
N LEU A 28 -56.30 24.36 158.18
CA LEU A 28 -56.70 23.76 156.90
C LEU A 28 -56.03 24.46 155.71
N ASP A 29 -56.03 25.79 155.68
CA ASP A 29 -55.36 26.58 154.65
C ASP A 29 -53.84 26.36 154.68
N ASN A 30 -53.22 26.22 155.86
CA ASN A 30 -51.80 25.86 155.97
C ASN A 30 -51.52 24.44 155.45
N GLU A 31 -52.41 23.49 155.70
CA GLU A 31 -52.31 22.12 155.18
C GLU A 31 -52.53 22.08 153.66
N GLU A 32 -53.51 22.81 153.13
CA GLU A 32 -53.74 22.97 151.69
C GLU A 32 -52.57 23.68 151.00
N LEU A 33 -52.04 24.75 151.59
CA LEU A 33 -50.88 25.48 151.09
C LEU A 33 -49.61 24.61 151.15
N HIS A 34 -49.46 23.77 152.18
CA HIS A 34 -48.39 22.77 152.24
C HIS A 34 -48.55 21.70 151.15
N ASN A 35 -49.77 21.17 150.94
CA ASN A 35 -50.07 20.21 149.89
C ASN A 35 -49.88 20.80 148.48
N CYS A 36 -50.26 22.07 148.27
CA CYS A 36 -50.03 22.79 147.01
C CYS A 36 -48.54 23.04 146.77
N LYS A 37 -47.76 23.37 147.80
CA LYS A 37 -46.30 23.48 147.70
C LYS A 37 -45.63 22.14 147.37
N LEU A 38 -46.05 21.06 148.01
CA LEU A 38 -45.56 19.71 147.70
C LEU A 38 -45.89 19.31 146.25
N LYS A 39 -47.12 19.57 145.79
CA LYS A 39 -47.50 19.33 144.39
C LYS A 39 -46.73 20.23 143.42
N ALA A 40 -46.48 21.49 143.75
CA ALA A 40 -45.67 22.39 142.93
C ALA A 40 -44.23 21.89 142.81
N GLN A 41 -43.62 21.44 143.91
CA GLN A 41 -42.29 20.82 143.90
C GLN A 41 -42.26 19.55 143.05
N GLN A 42 -43.24 18.65 143.20
CA GLN A 42 -43.34 17.43 142.38
C GLN A 42 -43.50 17.76 140.88
N LEU A 43 -44.32 18.76 140.54
CA LEU A 43 -44.50 19.19 139.16
C LEU A 43 -43.25 19.89 138.60
N GLU A 44 -42.52 20.66 139.41
CA GLU A 44 -41.24 21.26 139.03
C GLU A 44 -40.18 20.18 138.75
N GLU A 45 -40.12 19.14 139.59
CA GLU A 45 -39.24 17.97 139.39
C GLU A 45 -39.61 17.21 138.12
N HIS A 46 -40.90 16.91 137.89
CA HIS A 46 -41.36 16.26 136.66
C HIS A 46 -41.09 17.10 135.41
N LEU A 47 -41.29 18.42 135.49
CA LEU A 47 -41.01 19.34 134.39
C LEU A 47 -39.51 19.39 134.11
N HIS A 48 -38.67 19.37 135.14
CA HIS A 48 -37.22 19.27 134.98
C HIS A 48 -36.81 17.96 134.31
N HIS A 49 -37.36 16.82 134.75
CA HIS A 49 -37.11 15.51 134.16
C HIS A 49 -37.51 15.48 132.67
N LEU A 50 -38.73 15.92 132.34
CA LEU A 50 -39.22 15.95 130.96
C LEU A 50 -38.40 16.90 130.06
N LYS A 51 -37.91 18.02 130.61
CA LYS A 51 -36.99 18.92 129.88
C LYS A 51 -35.63 18.26 129.59
N MET A 52 -35.13 17.46 130.52
CA MET A 52 -33.88 16.71 130.32
C MET A 52 -34.07 15.63 129.26
N GLU A 53 -35.15 14.85 129.33
CA GLU A 53 -35.51 13.87 128.31
C GLU A 53 -35.71 14.53 126.93
N PHE A 54 -36.41 15.66 126.87
CA PHE A 54 -36.61 16.39 125.62
C PHE A 54 -35.28 16.85 125.00
N LYS A 55 -34.36 17.39 125.81
CA LYS A 55 -33.02 17.78 125.33
C LYS A 55 -32.21 16.59 124.82
N GLU A 56 -32.32 15.44 125.50
CA GLU A 56 -31.66 14.20 125.06
C GLU A 56 -32.23 13.75 123.71
N GLN A 57 -33.56 13.70 123.56
CA GLN A 57 -34.21 13.35 122.29
C GLN A 57 -33.92 14.35 121.17
N GLU A 58 -33.87 15.64 121.48
CA GLU A 58 -33.48 16.69 120.53
C GLU A 58 -32.04 16.49 120.04
N SER A 59 -31.12 16.13 120.94
CA SER A 59 -29.73 15.85 120.58
C SER A 59 -29.60 14.61 119.69
N LEU A 60 -30.33 13.53 120.00
CA LEU A 60 -30.39 12.32 119.18
C LEU A 60 -31.00 12.60 117.80
N TRP A 61 -32.06 13.41 117.75
CA TRP A 61 -32.68 13.82 116.50
C TRP A 61 -31.71 14.64 115.64
N GLN A 62 -30.97 15.58 116.22
CA GLN A 62 -29.94 16.35 115.52
C GLN A 62 -28.80 15.47 115.00
N GLU A 63 -28.38 14.45 115.76
CA GLU A 63 -27.37 13.49 115.31
C GLU A 63 -27.88 12.65 114.13
N LYS A 64 -29.11 12.13 114.21
CA LYS A 64 -29.73 11.39 113.09
C LYS A 64 -29.94 12.26 111.86
N GLN A 65 -30.29 13.54 112.03
CA GLN A 65 -30.42 14.48 110.92
C GLN A 65 -29.06 14.76 110.25
N LYS A 66 -27.97 14.83 111.03
CA LYS A 66 -26.60 14.95 110.49
C LYS A 66 -26.21 13.69 109.72
N GLU A 67 -26.46 12.51 110.27
CA GLU A 67 -26.22 11.23 109.58
C GLU A 67 -27.00 11.16 108.27
N GLN A 68 -28.28 11.56 108.28
CA GLN A 68 -29.10 11.60 107.07
C GLN A 68 -28.51 12.55 106.01
N SER A 69 -28.12 13.76 106.39
CA SER A 69 -27.51 14.72 105.46
C SER A 69 -26.19 14.21 104.88
N GLN A 70 -25.38 13.49 105.68
CA GLN A 70 -24.15 12.85 105.19
C GLN A 70 -24.46 11.73 104.19
N TRP A 71 -25.45 10.88 104.49
CA TRP A 71 -25.89 9.84 103.57
C TRP A 71 -26.47 10.41 102.28
N GLU A 72 -27.23 11.51 102.34
CA GLU A 72 -27.74 12.21 101.15
C GLU A 72 -26.60 12.73 100.28
N LYS A 73 -25.53 13.28 100.87
CA LYS A 73 -24.33 13.72 100.12
C LYS A 73 -23.61 12.55 99.46
N ILE A 74 -23.35 11.48 100.21
CA ILE A 74 -22.69 10.27 99.66
C ILE A 74 -23.54 9.68 98.53
N TRP A 75 -24.86 9.63 98.71
CA TRP A 75 -25.78 9.15 97.69
C TRP A 75 -25.75 10.03 96.44
N GLN A 76 -25.74 11.36 96.59
CA GLN A 76 -25.61 12.30 95.47
C GLN A 76 -24.28 12.11 94.73
N GLU A 77 -23.16 11.95 95.44
CA GLU A 77 -21.85 11.69 94.84
C GLU A 77 -21.82 10.37 94.06
N VAL A 78 -22.34 9.29 94.65
CA VAL A 78 -22.46 7.99 93.99
C VAL A 78 -23.36 8.08 92.77
N GLN A 79 -24.47 8.84 92.85
CA GLN A 79 -25.39 9.00 91.73
C GLN A 79 -24.76 9.80 90.59
N ILE A 80 -24.03 10.88 90.90
CA ILE A 80 -23.27 11.66 89.92
C ILE A 80 -22.21 10.76 89.26
N ASN A 81 -21.40 10.05 90.05
CA ASN A 81 -20.36 9.15 89.52
C ASN A 81 -20.94 7.99 88.70
N SER A 82 -22.08 7.43 89.09
CA SER A 82 -22.78 6.39 88.32
C SER A 82 -23.26 6.94 86.97
N ASN A 83 -23.79 8.16 86.97
CA ASN A 83 -24.23 8.82 85.74
C ASN A 83 -23.05 9.21 84.84
N THR A 84 -21.92 9.67 85.37
CA THR A 84 -20.72 9.95 84.56
C THR A 84 -20.18 8.68 83.92
N ILE A 85 -20.05 7.58 84.68
CA ILE A 85 -19.61 6.28 84.15
C ILE A 85 -20.59 5.76 83.08
N LYS A 86 -21.90 5.89 83.29
CA LYS A 86 -22.90 5.51 82.27
C LYS A 86 -22.76 6.34 80.99
N ASN A 87 -22.57 7.64 81.12
CA ASN A 87 -22.36 8.53 79.96
C ASN A 87 -21.06 8.19 79.21
N GLU A 88 -19.97 7.91 79.94
CA GLU A 88 -18.70 7.48 79.36
C GLU A 88 -18.81 6.11 78.66
N TYR A 89 -19.54 5.16 79.25
CA TYR A 89 -19.85 3.87 78.63
C TYR A 89 -20.66 4.04 77.34
N GLN A 90 -21.70 4.88 77.35
CA GLN A 90 -22.49 5.17 76.15
C GLN A 90 -21.65 5.84 75.06
N LEU A 91 -20.76 6.78 75.43
CA LEU A 91 -19.86 7.44 74.48
C LEU A 91 -18.85 6.45 73.88
N THR A 92 -18.26 5.58 74.69
CA THR A 92 -17.31 4.56 74.22
C THR A 92 -17.99 3.52 73.36
N GLN A 93 -19.22 3.11 73.69
CA GLN A 93 -20.04 2.24 72.85
C GLN A 93 -20.36 2.87 71.49
N ALA A 94 -20.74 4.15 71.45
CA ALA A 94 -20.97 4.88 70.21
C ALA A 94 -19.69 5.00 69.36
N LYS A 95 -18.54 5.29 70.00
CA LYS A 95 -17.23 5.30 69.34
C LYS A 95 -16.88 3.93 68.76
N LEU A 96 -17.14 2.84 69.49
CA LEU A 96 -16.90 1.48 69.04
C LEU A 96 -17.77 1.16 67.80
N GLN A 97 -19.06 1.43 67.86
CA GLN A 97 -19.98 1.23 66.72
C GLN A 97 -19.52 2.00 65.47
N HIS A 98 -19.11 3.25 65.63
CA HIS A 98 -18.60 4.05 64.52
C HIS A 98 -17.27 3.53 63.96
N LEU A 99 -16.36 3.04 64.81
CA LEU A 99 -15.13 2.39 64.37
C LEU A 99 -15.41 1.06 63.64
N GLU A 100 -16.37 0.27 64.10
CA GLU A 100 -16.81 -0.95 63.43
C GLU A 100 -17.41 -0.67 62.05
N GLN A 101 -18.25 0.35 61.93
CA GLN A 101 -18.79 0.82 60.64
C GLN A 101 -17.67 1.25 59.70
N LYS A 102 -16.71 2.05 60.18
CA LYS A 102 -15.54 2.46 59.37
C LYS A 102 -14.70 1.27 58.94
N ARG A 103 -14.43 0.32 59.83
CA ARG A 103 -13.70 -0.92 59.51
C ARG A 103 -14.42 -1.69 58.40
N HIS A 104 -15.74 -1.84 58.52
CA HIS A 104 -16.53 -2.54 57.50
C HIS A 104 -16.46 -1.83 56.13
N GLN A 105 -16.60 -0.49 56.10
CA GLN A 105 -16.46 0.29 54.87
C GLN A 105 -15.07 0.14 54.23
N VAL A 106 -14.00 0.15 55.03
CA VAL A 106 -12.63 -0.02 54.55
C VAL A 106 -12.42 -1.44 53.99
N LEU A 107 -12.94 -2.47 54.65
CA LEU A 107 -12.85 -3.85 54.16
C LEU A 107 -13.57 -4.03 52.82
N VAL A 108 -14.79 -3.50 52.68
CA VAL A 108 -15.53 -3.54 51.40
C VAL A 108 -14.77 -2.80 50.30
N ARG A 109 -14.14 -1.65 50.62
CA ARG A 109 -13.31 -0.92 49.64
C ARG A 109 -12.06 -1.72 49.24
N LEU A 110 -11.42 -2.40 50.19
CA LEU A 110 -10.26 -3.24 49.94
C LEU A 110 -10.64 -4.43 49.04
N GLU A 111 -11.77 -5.09 49.31
CA GLU A 111 -12.29 -6.16 48.46
C GLU A 111 -12.57 -5.67 47.03
N LYS A 112 -13.22 -4.50 46.88
CA LYS A 112 -13.43 -3.88 45.56
C LYS A 112 -12.11 -3.60 44.84
N LEU A 113 -11.12 -3.02 45.52
CA LEU A 113 -9.81 -2.75 44.95
C LEU A 113 -9.07 -4.03 44.55
N ASN A 114 -9.17 -5.10 45.35
CA ASN A 114 -8.59 -6.41 45.00
C ASN A 114 -9.29 -7.03 43.78
N LEU A 115 -10.62 -6.94 43.70
CA LEU A 115 -11.37 -7.38 42.53
C LEU A 115 -10.97 -6.58 41.28
N GLU A 116 -10.89 -5.26 41.38
CA GLU A 116 -10.40 -4.38 40.30
C GLU A 116 -8.97 -4.73 39.90
N GLN A 117 -8.07 -4.95 40.86
CA GLN A 117 -6.69 -5.36 40.59
C GLN A 117 -6.61 -6.74 39.91
N SER A 118 -7.46 -7.69 40.30
CA SER A 118 -7.54 -9.01 39.67
C SER A 118 -8.19 -8.95 38.28
N ALA A 119 -9.16 -8.05 38.08
CA ALA A 119 -9.83 -7.82 36.81
C ALA A 119 -8.92 -7.10 35.81
N ILE A 120 -8.04 -6.22 36.29
CA ILE A 120 -6.91 -5.68 35.54
C ILE A 120 -5.84 -6.78 35.46
N SER A 121 -6.12 -7.79 34.64
CA SER A 121 -5.19 -8.86 34.33
C SER A 121 -4.05 -8.29 33.48
N LEU A 122 -3.01 -7.81 34.17
CA LEU A 122 -1.75 -7.40 33.55
C LEU A 122 -1.18 -8.54 32.68
N ASP A 123 -1.43 -9.79 33.07
CA ASP A 123 -1.04 -10.98 32.33
C ASP A 123 -1.78 -11.08 30.98
N ASP A 124 -3.09 -10.79 30.93
CA ASP A 124 -3.83 -10.77 29.66
C ASP A 124 -3.38 -9.61 28.76
N LEU A 125 -3.09 -8.44 29.34
CA LEU A 125 -2.51 -7.32 28.58
C LEU A 125 -1.11 -7.66 28.06
N GLN A 126 -0.28 -8.35 28.84
CA GLN A 126 1.05 -8.82 28.42
C GLN A 126 0.94 -9.88 27.30
N LYS A 127 0.04 -10.86 27.43
CA LYS A 127 -0.24 -11.84 26.37
C LYS A 127 -0.74 -11.18 25.10
N ASN A 128 -1.65 -10.21 25.21
CA ASN A 128 -2.15 -9.47 24.06
C ASN A 128 -1.03 -8.64 23.42
N LYS A 129 -0.16 -8.01 24.20
CA LYS A 129 1.01 -7.29 23.70
C LYS A 129 1.93 -8.23 22.90
N ILE A 130 2.26 -9.40 23.44
CA ILE A 130 3.11 -10.39 22.76
C ILE A 130 2.46 -10.83 21.45
N LYS A 131 1.17 -11.19 21.45
CA LYS A 131 0.42 -11.56 20.24
C LYS A 131 0.40 -10.44 19.20
N LEU A 132 0.27 -9.18 19.64
CA LEU A 132 0.27 -8.03 18.74
C LEU A 132 1.67 -7.79 18.15
N GLN A 133 2.72 -8.00 18.94
CA GLN A 133 4.11 -7.92 18.48
C GLN A 133 4.45 -9.02 17.46
N GLU A 134 3.99 -10.25 17.69
CA GLU A 134 4.13 -11.35 16.72
C GLU A 134 3.41 -11.03 15.41
N LYS A 135 2.16 -10.57 15.48
CA LYS A 135 1.41 -10.14 14.29
C LYS A 135 2.09 -8.98 13.56
N HIS A 136 2.63 -8.02 14.29
CA HIS A 136 3.37 -6.91 13.70
C HIS A 136 4.62 -7.40 12.98
N PHE A 137 5.36 -8.35 13.57
CA PHE A 137 6.54 -8.94 12.92
C PHE A 137 6.15 -9.66 11.63
N GLN A 138 5.10 -10.49 11.66
CA GLN A 138 4.59 -11.20 10.47
C GLN A 138 4.14 -10.24 9.37
N LEU A 139 3.40 -9.18 9.73
CA LEU A 139 2.96 -8.15 8.78
C LEU A 139 4.15 -7.42 8.16
N LYS A 140 5.19 -7.14 8.94
CA LYS A 140 6.39 -6.47 8.44
C LYS A 140 7.17 -7.37 7.47
N GLU A 141 7.31 -8.65 7.76
CA GLU A 141 7.94 -9.61 6.86
C GLU A 141 7.16 -9.77 5.55
N THR A 142 5.82 -9.79 5.62
CA THR A 142 4.96 -9.83 4.42
C THR A 142 5.08 -8.54 3.61
N GLN A 143 5.13 -7.38 4.28
CA GLN A 143 5.32 -6.09 3.61
C GLN A 143 6.68 -6.03 2.89
N GLU A 144 7.77 -6.43 3.55
CA GLU A 144 9.11 -6.44 2.95
C GLU A 144 9.15 -7.40 1.74
N PHE A 145 8.47 -8.54 1.82
CA PHE A 145 8.32 -9.47 0.69
C PHE A 145 7.53 -8.85 -0.48
N ASP A 146 6.38 -8.25 -0.20
CA ASP A 146 5.52 -7.62 -1.21
C ASP A 146 6.21 -6.42 -1.89
N GLU A 147 6.99 -5.63 -1.13
CA GLU A 147 7.79 -4.52 -1.66
C GLU A 147 8.88 -5.02 -2.63
N GLU A 148 9.54 -6.13 -2.30
CA GLU A 148 10.55 -6.74 -3.18
C GLU A 148 9.90 -7.32 -4.45
N GLN A 149 8.74 -7.98 -4.33
CA GLN A 149 7.98 -8.45 -5.50
C GLN A 149 7.53 -7.30 -6.39
N LEU A 150 7.09 -6.18 -5.81
CA LEU A 150 6.70 -4.99 -6.56
C LEU A 150 7.90 -4.35 -7.26
N ARG A 151 9.07 -4.32 -6.62
CA ARG A 151 10.31 -3.83 -7.25
C ARG A 151 10.68 -4.68 -8.46
N GLN A 152 10.69 -6.00 -8.32
CA GLN A 152 10.98 -6.92 -9.42
C GLN A 152 9.96 -6.79 -10.56
N ALA A 153 8.66 -6.69 -10.24
CA ALA A 153 7.62 -6.47 -11.24
C ALA A 153 7.82 -5.15 -12.01
N ASN A 154 8.19 -4.06 -11.32
CA ASN A 154 8.47 -2.78 -11.96
C ASN A 154 9.71 -2.82 -12.85
N GLU A 155 10.78 -3.49 -12.43
CA GLU A 155 11.99 -3.68 -13.23
C GLU A 155 11.67 -4.46 -14.51
N THR A 156 10.97 -5.61 -14.39
CA THR A 156 10.57 -6.39 -15.57
C THR A 156 9.62 -5.59 -16.48
N GLN A 157 8.69 -4.81 -15.93
CA GLN A 157 7.82 -3.94 -16.72
C GLN A 157 8.63 -2.90 -17.49
N SER A 158 9.61 -2.26 -16.86
CA SER A 158 10.46 -1.27 -17.53
C SER A 158 11.30 -1.92 -18.64
N ASP A 159 11.82 -3.13 -18.42
CA ASP A 159 12.56 -3.87 -19.44
C ASP A 159 11.67 -4.25 -20.63
N LEU A 160 10.46 -4.74 -20.37
CA LEU A 160 9.49 -5.05 -21.43
C LEU A 160 9.09 -3.79 -22.22
N GLN A 161 8.92 -2.64 -21.57
CA GLN A 161 8.63 -1.37 -22.25
C GLN A 161 9.79 -0.95 -23.16
N ASN A 162 11.03 -1.08 -22.69
CA ASN A 162 12.22 -0.78 -23.50
C ASN A 162 12.35 -1.73 -24.70
N GLN A 163 12.07 -3.02 -24.50
CA GLN A 163 12.05 -4.01 -25.58
C GLN A 163 10.97 -3.68 -26.62
N LEU A 164 9.76 -3.35 -26.18
CA LEU A 164 8.65 -2.96 -27.05
C LEU A 164 9.02 -1.74 -27.90
N GLN A 165 9.55 -0.69 -27.27
CA GLN A 165 9.98 0.52 -27.97
C GLN A 165 11.08 0.23 -29.01
N ASN A 166 12.05 -0.63 -28.69
CA ASN A 166 13.08 -1.05 -29.64
C ASN A 166 12.48 -1.83 -30.82
N THR A 167 11.55 -2.75 -30.57
CA THR A 167 10.88 -3.50 -31.63
C THR A 167 10.02 -2.62 -32.53
N GLU A 168 9.33 -1.61 -31.98
CA GLU A 168 8.57 -0.63 -32.77
C GLU A 168 9.50 0.21 -33.65
N GLN A 169 10.64 0.66 -33.12
CA GLN A 169 11.65 1.38 -33.91
C GLN A 169 12.20 0.53 -35.05
N GLN A 170 12.51 -0.75 -34.81
CA GLN A 170 12.96 -1.68 -35.85
C GLN A 170 11.88 -1.92 -36.91
N LEU A 171 10.62 -2.06 -36.49
CA LEU A 171 9.50 -2.24 -37.40
C LEU A 171 9.29 -1.01 -38.29
N HIS A 172 9.37 0.19 -37.74
CA HIS A 172 9.32 1.43 -38.52
C HIS A 172 10.48 1.54 -39.51
N ALA A 173 11.71 1.24 -39.10
CA ALA A 173 12.86 1.24 -39.99
C ALA A 173 12.67 0.26 -41.17
N LEU A 174 12.17 -0.94 -40.90
CA LEU A 174 11.92 -1.94 -41.94
C LEU A 174 10.76 -1.55 -42.88
N GLN A 175 9.73 -0.90 -42.35
CA GLN A 175 8.64 -0.34 -43.15
C GLN A 175 9.15 0.76 -44.10
N ASP A 176 9.99 1.67 -43.60
CA ASP A 176 10.60 2.72 -44.40
C ASP A 176 11.49 2.14 -45.51
N GLU A 177 12.29 1.11 -45.20
CA GLU A 177 13.09 0.39 -46.20
C GLU A 177 12.23 -0.31 -47.25
N PHE A 178 11.15 -0.98 -46.83
CA PHE A 178 10.20 -1.61 -47.74
C PHE A 178 9.57 -0.58 -48.68
N HIS A 179 9.10 0.56 -48.15
CA HIS A 179 8.51 1.63 -48.96
C HIS A 179 9.51 2.21 -49.95
N ARG A 180 10.78 2.42 -49.54
CA ARG A 180 11.85 2.85 -50.44
C ARG A 180 12.06 1.87 -51.58
N LEU A 181 12.31 0.59 -51.28
CA LEU A 181 12.54 -0.45 -52.28
C LEU A 181 11.35 -0.64 -53.22
N ASN A 182 10.11 -0.58 -52.68
CA ASN A 182 8.91 -0.69 -53.50
C ASN A 182 8.74 0.53 -54.44
N SER A 183 9.11 1.73 -53.98
CA SER A 183 9.09 2.93 -54.83
C SER A 183 10.16 2.87 -55.94
N GLU A 184 11.35 2.37 -55.64
CA GLU A 184 12.43 2.14 -56.61
C GLU A 184 12.01 1.10 -57.65
N LEU A 185 11.43 -0.02 -57.21
CA LEU A 185 10.91 -1.06 -58.10
C LEU A 185 9.79 -0.52 -59.00
N ALA A 186 8.86 0.28 -58.46
CA ALA A 186 7.81 0.90 -59.25
C ALA A 186 8.38 1.87 -60.30
N ALA A 187 9.37 2.67 -59.94
CA ALA A 187 10.08 3.56 -60.86
C ALA A 187 10.81 2.79 -61.97
N LEU A 188 11.51 1.69 -61.62
CA LEU A 188 12.19 0.82 -62.59
C LEU A 188 11.20 0.16 -63.55
N LYS A 189 10.07 -0.35 -63.05
CA LYS A 189 9.01 -0.92 -63.90
C LYS A 189 8.41 0.13 -64.83
N ALA A 190 8.16 1.33 -64.34
CA ALA A 190 7.65 2.43 -65.16
C ALA A 190 8.66 2.82 -66.26
N ALA A 191 9.94 2.93 -65.92
CA ALA A 191 11.01 3.20 -66.88
C ALA A 191 11.13 2.09 -67.94
N GLN A 192 10.97 0.82 -67.56
CA GLN A 192 10.98 -0.30 -68.51
C GLN A 192 9.79 -0.22 -69.49
N ILE A 193 8.59 0.10 -69.00
CA ILE A 193 7.40 0.26 -69.85
C ILE A 193 7.58 1.42 -70.84
N ALA A 194 8.19 2.53 -70.41
CA ALA A 194 8.51 3.65 -71.29
C ALA A 194 9.52 3.25 -72.38
N ALA A 195 10.65 2.63 -72.02
CA ALA A 195 11.67 2.19 -72.96
C ALA A 195 11.15 1.11 -73.95
N LYS A 196 10.31 0.17 -73.49
CA LYS A 196 9.64 -0.83 -74.34
C LYS A 196 8.62 -0.21 -75.31
N LYS A 197 8.17 1.03 -75.10
CA LYS A 197 7.26 1.74 -76.02
C LYS A 197 8.02 2.61 -77.02
N GLU A 198 9.15 3.18 -76.61
CA GLU A 198 9.98 4.05 -77.46
C GLU A 198 10.73 3.25 -78.55
N ASN A 199 11.17 2.02 -78.24
CA ASN A 199 11.80 1.10 -79.21
C ASN A 199 10.80 0.31 -80.09
N ARG A 200 9.55 0.77 -80.27
CA ARG A 200 8.58 0.16 -81.21
C ARG A 200 8.29 1.05 -82.42
N PRO A 201 9.02 0.91 -83.54
CA PRO A 201 8.60 1.46 -84.81
C PRO A 201 7.79 0.43 -85.64
N ASN A 202 6.77 -0.22 -85.06
CA ASN A 202 5.57 -0.78 -85.74
C ASN A 202 4.75 -1.60 -84.75
N LYS A 203 3.41 -1.50 -84.84
CA LYS A 203 2.47 -1.99 -83.83
C LYS A 203 1.96 -3.41 -84.03
N ASP A 204 2.29 -4.06 -85.13
CA ASP A 204 1.76 -5.39 -85.45
C ASP A 204 2.91 -6.39 -85.53
N GLY A 205 3.24 -7.03 -84.40
CA GLY A 205 4.07 -8.23 -84.40
C GLY A 205 3.27 -9.45 -84.85
N ILE A 206 3.94 -10.58 -85.10
CA ILE A 206 3.26 -11.84 -85.46
C ILE A 206 2.39 -12.30 -84.28
N ALA A 207 1.06 -12.24 -84.41
CA ALA A 207 0.12 -12.51 -83.32
C ALA A 207 0.32 -13.88 -82.64
N GLU A 208 0.74 -14.88 -83.40
CA GLU A 208 1.00 -16.25 -82.96
C GLU A 208 2.40 -16.45 -82.34
N TRP A 209 3.31 -15.46 -82.45
CA TRP A 209 4.60 -15.43 -81.75
C TRP A 209 4.59 -14.47 -80.55
N SER A 210 3.41 -14.02 -80.13
CA SER A 210 3.24 -13.18 -78.95
C SER A 210 3.77 -13.84 -77.67
N ASP A 211 3.69 -15.16 -77.57
CA ASP A 211 4.19 -15.95 -76.43
C ASP A 211 5.65 -16.39 -76.58
N LYS A 212 6.31 -16.11 -77.71
CA LYS A 212 7.71 -16.51 -77.92
C LYS A 212 8.67 -15.48 -77.32
N PRO A 213 9.69 -15.93 -76.58
CA PRO A 213 10.61 -15.02 -75.93
C PRO A 213 11.53 -14.34 -76.97
N ARG A 214 11.91 -13.09 -76.70
CA ARG A 214 12.95 -12.39 -77.47
C ARG A 214 14.32 -12.74 -76.94
N LEU A 215 15.35 -12.54 -77.76
CA LEU A 215 16.72 -12.86 -77.37
C LEU A 215 17.15 -12.15 -76.08
N MET A 216 16.78 -10.87 -75.91
CA MET A 216 17.05 -10.10 -74.68
C MET A 216 16.40 -10.68 -73.40
N ASP A 217 15.33 -11.47 -73.51
CA ASP A 217 14.65 -12.07 -72.35
C ASP A 217 15.29 -13.40 -71.93
N VAL A 218 15.96 -14.09 -72.87
CA VAL A 218 16.60 -15.40 -72.64
C VAL A 218 18.09 -15.27 -72.34
N LEU A 219 18.74 -14.25 -72.90
CA LEU A 219 20.20 -14.10 -72.85
C LEU A 219 20.67 -13.69 -71.44
N LYS A 220 21.48 -14.54 -70.81
CA LYS A 220 22.13 -14.26 -69.52
C LYS A 220 23.62 -14.01 -69.73
N VAL A 221 24.05 -12.78 -69.51
CA VAL A 221 25.46 -12.35 -69.66
C VAL A 221 26.01 -11.91 -68.31
N GLU A 222 27.30 -12.17 -68.07
CA GLU A 222 28.04 -11.59 -66.96
C GLU A 222 27.88 -10.05 -66.90
N PRO A 223 27.67 -9.43 -65.71
CA PRO A 223 27.36 -8.00 -65.60
C PRO A 223 28.35 -7.07 -66.30
N GLN A 224 29.64 -7.38 -66.22
CA GLN A 224 30.72 -6.59 -66.81
C GLN A 224 30.73 -6.60 -68.36
N TRP A 225 30.17 -7.65 -68.98
CA TRP A 225 30.19 -7.84 -70.44
C TRP A 225 28.88 -7.46 -71.13
N GLN A 226 27.86 -7.03 -70.37
CA GLN A 226 26.53 -6.71 -70.91
C GLN A 226 26.57 -5.63 -72.00
N SER A 227 27.30 -4.54 -71.76
CA SER A 227 27.40 -3.44 -72.74
C SER A 227 28.13 -3.88 -74.01
N SER A 228 29.13 -4.74 -73.89
CA SER A 228 29.88 -5.28 -75.02
C SER A 228 29.03 -6.24 -75.85
N CYS A 229 28.28 -7.13 -75.21
CA CYS A 229 27.32 -8.01 -75.88
C CYS A 229 26.19 -7.22 -76.57
N GLU A 230 25.72 -6.12 -75.96
CA GLU A 230 24.71 -5.25 -76.57
C GLU A 230 25.21 -4.60 -77.86
N ILE A 231 26.47 -4.15 -77.89
CA ILE A 231 27.07 -3.53 -79.09
C ILE A 231 27.26 -4.56 -80.21
N VAL A 232 27.64 -5.79 -79.86
CA VAL A 232 27.91 -6.86 -80.84
C VAL A 232 26.62 -7.45 -81.41
N LEU A 233 25.61 -7.66 -80.58
CA LEU A 233 24.33 -8.23 -80.99
C LEU A 233 23.40 -7.17 -81.61
N GLY A 234 23.46 -5.92 -81.16
CA GLY A 234 22.69 -4.82 -81.74
C GLY A 234 21.21 -5.17 -81.89
N ASP A 235 20.71 -5.08 -83.12
CA ASP A 235 19.31 -5.34 -83.47
C ASP A 235 18.91 -6.82 -83.26
N ASP A 236 19.87 -7.76 -83.24
CA ASP A 236 19.60 -9.18 -82.98
C ASP A 236 19.07 -9.41 -81.55
N LEU A 237 19.30 -8.48 -80.60
CA LEU A 237 18.75 -8.59 -79.24
C LEU A 237 17.22 -8.59 -79.19
N ILE A 238 16.59 -7.97 -80.19
CA ILE A 238 15.14 -7.83 -80.29
C ILE A 238 14.54 -9.01 -81.08
N ALA A 239 15.38 -9.87 -81.68
CA ALA A 239 14.96 -11.01 -82.47
C ALA A 239 14.14 -12.04 -81.68
N TYR A 240 13.20 -12.68 -82.35
CA TYR A 240 12.45 -13.81 -81.80
C TYR A 240 13.32 -15.05 -81.71
N VAL A 241 13.27 -15.74 -80.57
CA VAL A 241 13.97 -17.01 -80.38
C VAL A 241 13.08 -18.15 -80.85
N LEU A 242 13.53 -18.90 -81.85
CA LEU A 242 12.88 -20.11 -82.36
C LEU A 242 13.77 -21.34 -82.15
N ASP A 243 13.16 -22.51 -81.99
CA ASP A 243 13.88 -23.79 -81.92
C ASP A 243 14.31 -24.27 -83.32
N ASP A 244 13.48 -24.04 -84.34
CA ASP A 244 13.74 -24.42 -85.74
C ASP A 244 13.15 -23.38 -86.73
N PHE A 245 13.82 -23.21 -87.87
CA PHE A 245 13.39 -22.34 -88.97
C PHE A 245 12.26 -22.94 -89.82
N ALA A 246 11.87 -24.20 -89.61
CA ALA A 246 10.70 -24.77 -90.29
C ALA A 246 9.44 -23.92 -90.11
N GLU A 247 9.25 -23.34 -88.93
CA GLU A 247 8.13 -22.44 -88.63
C GLU A 247 8.28 -21.06 -89.28
N LEU A 248 9.51 -20.57 -89.42
CA LEU A 248 9.83 -19.32 -90.11
C LEU A 248 9.40 -19.37 -91.58
N TRP A 249 9.65 -20.48 -92.29
CA TRP A 249 9.33 -20.59 -93.72
C TRP A 249 7.84 -20.45 -94.02
N SER A 250 6.98 -20.92 -93.12
CA SER A 250 5.53 -20.75 -93.24
C SER A 250 5.09 -19.27 -93.17
N ARG A 251 5.94 -18.37 -92.67
CA ARG A 251 5.63 -16.96 -92.34
C ARG A 251 6.62 -15.96 -92.94
N TRP A 252 7.42 -16.41 -93.89
CA TRP A 252 8.48 -15.62 -94.50
C TRP A 252 7.97 -14.26 -94.98
N GLN A 253 6.82 -14.22 -95.65
CA GLN A 253 6.22 -12.99 -96.18
C GLN A 253 5.96 -11.93 -95.10
N PHE A 254 5.45 -12.33 -93.93
CA PHE A 254 5.20 -11.39 -92.84
C PHE A 254 6.51 -10.87 -92.25
N CYS A 255 7.49 -11.76 -92.04
CA CYS A 255 8.80 -11.40 -91.50
C CYS A 255 9.52 -10.42 -92.43
N GLU A 256 9.40 -10.62 -93.74
CA GLU A 256 9.93 -9.74 -94.79
C GLU A 256 9.26 -8.35 -94.75
N ASP A 257 7.92 -8.31 -94.70
CA ASP A 257 7.15 -7.06 -94.68
C ASP A 257 7.43 -6.21 -93.41
N HIS A 258 7.65 -6.88 -92.28
CA HIS A 258 7.84 -6.24 -90.97
C HIS A 258 9.31 -6.12 -90.54
N LYS A 259 10.25 -6.62 -91.36
CA LYS A 259 11.70 -6.65 -91.07
C LYS A 259 12.03 -7.28 -89.72
N GLU A 260 11.30 -8.32 -89.35
CA GLU A 260 11.49 -9.03 -88.08
C GLU A 260 12.70 -9.95 -88.16
N SER A 261 13.53 -9.93 -87.12
CA SER A 261 14.71 -10.79 -87.02
C SER A 261 14.41 -12.03 -86.18
N VAL A 262 15.00 -13.17 -86.56
CA VAL A 262 14.78 -14.46 -85.91
C VAL A 262 16.10 -15.18 -85.71
N VAL A 263 16.29 -15.74 -84.51
CA VAL A 263 17.53 -16.40 -84.10
C VAL A 263 17.22 -17.75 -83.44
N THR A 264 18.09 -18.74 -83.68
CA THR A 264 18.09 -20.03 -82.97
C THR A 264 19.20 -20.08 -81.93
N MET A 265 18.98 -20.79 -80.84
CA MET A 265 19.95 -20.95 -79.76
C MET A 265 20.69 -22.27 -79.90
N ARG A 266 22.01 -22.27 -79.69
CA ARG A 266 22.84 -23.48 -79.77
C ARG A 266 23.70 -23.66 -78.52
N ALA A 267 24.08 -24.90 -78.24
CA ALA A 267 25.09 -25.19 -77.23
C ALA A 267 26.48 -24.80 -77.75
N LEU A 268 27.32 -24.25 -76.87
CA LEU A 268 28.72 -23.97 -77.19
C LEU A 268 29.51 -25.27 -77.29
N ASN A 269 30.30 -25.40 -78.36
CA ASN A 269 31.29 -26.45 -78.47
C ASN A 269 32.45 -26.12 -77.53
N GLY A 270 32.70 -27.00 -76.55
CA GLY A 270 33.64 -26.80 -75.44
C GLY A 270 35.14 -26.83 -75.80
N GLU A 271 35.52 -26.33 -76.98
CA GLU A 271 36.92 -26.19 -77.36
C GLU A 271 37.56 -25.04 -76.56
N LYS A 272 38.59 -25.36 -75.79
CA LYS A 272 39.41 -24.35 -75.09
C LYS A 272 40.26 -23.63 -76.12
N GLN A 273 40.02 -22.34 -76.27
CA GLN A 273 40.84 -21.44 -77.06
C GLN A 273 41.88 -20.76 -76.15
N GLU A 274 43.01 -20.34 -76.73
CA GLU A 274 44.07 -19.63 -75.98
C GLU A 274 43.63 -18.25 -75.49
N ARG A 275 42.62 -17.66 -76.14
CA ARG A 275 42.06 -16.34 -75.83
C ARG A 275 40.59 -16.45 -75.40
N PRO A 276 40.15 -15.67 -74.39
CA PRO A 276 38.76 -15.67 -73.95
C PRO A 276 37.82 -15.16 -75.05
N ARG A 277 36.72 -15.87 -75.32
CA ARG A 277 35.71 -15.44 -76.30
C ARG A 277 34.54 -14.78 -75.61
N LEU A 278 33.83 -13.91 -76.34
CA LEU A 278 32.61 -13.28 -75.87
C LEU A 278 31.51 -14.30 -75.61
N ALA A 279 31.48 -15.39 -76.39
CA ALA A 279 30.59 -16.52 -76.14
C ALA A 279 30.81 -17.15 -74.76
N ASP A 280 32.05 -17.21 -74.26
CA ASP A 280 32.35 -17.80 -72.95
C ASP A 280 31.83 -16.93 -71.77
N LYS A 281 31.38 -15.69 -72.05
CA LYS A 281 30.80 -14.76 -71.07
C LYS A 281 29.27 -14.83 -71.00
N ILE A 282 28.66 -15.70 -71.82
CA ILE A 282 27.22 -15.97 -71.84
C ILE A 282 26.96 -17.26 -71.06
N GLN A 283 26.00 -17.21 -70.14
CA GLN A 283 25.58 -18.36 -69.36
C GLN A 283 24.47 -19.12 -70.11
N GLY A 284 24.77 -20.35 -70.54
CA GLY A 284 23.80 -21.26 -71.16
C GLY A 284 23.98 -21.38 -72.68
N LEU A 285 22.86 -21.39 -73.41
CA LEU A 285 22.88 -21.46 -74.87
C LEU A 285 23.30 -20.11 -75.47
N VAL A 286 23.99 -20.15 -76.60
CA VAL A 286 24.48 -18.97 -77.32
C VAL A 286 23.65 -18.76 -78.60
N PRO A 287 23.30 -17.50 -78.92
CA PRO A 287 22.52 -17.19 -80.12
C PRO A 287 23.34 -17.38 -81.41
N SER A 288 22.72 -18.00 -82.40
CA SER A 288 23.26 -18.15 -83.76
C SER A 288 22.98 -16.87 -84.56
N THR A 289 23.81 -15.86 -84.35
CA THR A 289 23.70 -14.53 -84.99
C THR A 289 24.72 -14.34 -86.11
N VAL A 290 24.54 -13.29 -86.91
CA VAL A 290 25.48 -12.93 -88.00
C VAL A 290 26.90 -12.76 -87.45
N ASN A 291 27.00 -12.18 -86.27
CA ASN A 291 28.23 -12.05 -85.52
C ASN A 291 28.43 -13.28 -84.63
N HIS A 292 29.10 -14.30 -85.17
CA HIS A 292 29.44 -15.52 -84.43
C HIS A 292 30.27 -15.18 -83.19
N LEU A 293 29.65 -15.21 -82.00
CA LEU A 293 30.28 -14.80 -80.73
C LEU A 293 31.51 -15.65 -80.35
N GLU A 294 31.66 -16.82 -80.96
CA GLU A 294 32.82 -17.71 -80.83
C GLU A 294 34.08 -17.17 -81.54
N HIS A 295 33.91 -16.31 -82.55
CA HIS A 295 35.01 -15.66 -83.27
C HIS A 295 35.25 -14.22 -82.79
N ILE A 296 34.64 -13.85 -81.65
CA ILE A 296 34.79 -12.53 -81.04
C ILE A 296 35.51 -12.71 -79.72
N TYR A 297 36.73 -12.21 -79.62
CA TYR A 297 37.52 -12.27 -78.40
C TYR A 297 37.13 -11.15 -77.43
N ALA A 298 37.13 -11.49 -76.14
CA ALA A 298 36.76 -10.62 -75.04
C ALA A 298 38.02 -10.09 -74.35
N ALA A 299 38.44 -8.86 -74.65
CA ALA A 299 39.61 -8.21 -74.05
C ALA A 299 39.21 -7.31 -72.88
N ASP A 300 39.95 -7.30 -71.79
CA ASP A 300 39.64 -6.47 -70.62
C ASP A 300 39.90 -4.98 -70.92
N ASN A 301 40.87 -4.68 -71.79
CA ASN A 301 41.26 -3.32 -72.11
C ASN A 301 41.80 -3.16 -73.55
N LEU A 302 42.02 -1.91 -73.96
CA LEU A 302 42.50 -1.57 -75.31
C LEU A 302 43.94 -2.06 -75.56
N GLU A 303 44.77 -2.16 -74.53
CA GLU A 303 46.16 -2.61 -74.68
C GLU A 303 46.23 -4.10 -75.03
N GLU A 304 45.41 -4.91 -74.37
CA GLU A 304 45.24 -6.33 -74.67
C GLU A 304 44.65 -6.55 -76.07
N ALA A 305 43.62 -5.77 -76.43
CA ALA A 305 43.06 -5.79 -77.78
C ALA A 305 44.12 -5.47 -78.87
N LYS A 306 45.02 -4.51 -78.61
CA LYS A 306 46.13 -4.18 -79.52
C LYS A 306 47.17 -5.29 -79.60
N ALA A 307 47.45 -5.96 -78.48
CA ALA A 307 48.40 -7.07 -78.45
C ALA A 307 47.91 -8.26 -79.30
N TRP A 308 46.61 -8.53 -79.31
CA TRP A 308 46.01 -9.64 -80.07
C TRP A 308 45.76 -9.32 -81.56
N PHE A 309 45.72 -8.04 -81.92
CA PHE A 309 45.37 -7.57 -83.26
C PHE A 309 46.24 -8.14 -84.41
N PRO A 310 47.58 -8.29 -84.28
CA PRO A 310 48.43 -8.77 -85.38
C PRO A 310 48.08 -10.20 -85.83
N ASP A 311 47.69 -11.06 -84.88
CA ASP A 311 47.42 -12.48 -85.12
C ASP A 311 45.97 -12.76 -85.50
N LEU A 312 45.12 -11.74 -85.50
CA LEU A 312 43.68 -11.87 -85.72
C LEU A 312 43.38 -12.38 -87.13
N LEU A 313 42.56 -13.42 -87.30
CA LEU A 313 42.15 -13.88 -88.62
C LEU A 313 41.11 -12.93 -89.24
N ALA A 314 40.88 -13.04 -90.55
CA ALA A 314 39.99 -12.13 -91.27
C ALA A 314 38.52 -12.18 -90.80
N HIS A 315 38.11 -13.31 -90.20
CA HIS A 315 36.76 -13.55 -89.69
C HIS A 315 36.63 -13.32 -88.18
N GLU A 316 37.72 -12.95 -87.50
CA GLU A 316 37.75 -12.74 -86.06
C GLU A 316 37.69 -11.24 -85.73
N SER A 317 37.17 -10.93 -84.55
CA SER A 317 37.15 -9.57 -84.00
C SER A 317 37.41 -9.58 -82.50
N ILE A 318 37.73 -8.43 -81.94
CA ILE A 318 38.00 -8.27 -80.51
C ILE A 318 37.10 -7.17 -79.98
N VAL A 319 36.39 -7.44 -78.90
CA VAL A 319 35.60 -6.45 -78.16
C VAL A 319 36.19 -6.24 -76.78
N THR A 320 36.36 -4.99 -76.37
CA THR A 320 36.81 -4.65 -75.03
C THR A 320 35.63 -4.51 -74.07
N VAL A 321 35.80 -4.72 -72.76
CA VAL A 321 34.77 -4.44 -71.72
C VAL A 321 34.11 -3.07 -71.88
N ASN A 322 34.88 -2.06 -72.28
CA ASN A 322 34.40 -0.68 -72.50
C ASN A 322 33.60 -0.49 -73.81
N GLY A 323 33.33 -1.54 -74.58
CA GLY A 323 32.53 -1.50 -75.79
C GLY A 323 33.27 -1.09 -77.07
N ILE A 324 34.60 -0.99 -77.07
CA ILE A 324 35.40 -0.81 -78.30
C ILE A 324 35.43 -2.15 -79.05
N TRP A 325 35.01 -2.16 -80.31
CA TRP A 325 34.97 -3.37 -81.13
C TRP A 325 35.83 -3.20 -82.38
N LEU A 326 36.78 -4.09 -82.62
CA LEU A 326 37.77 -3.98 -83.70
C LEU A 326 37.96 -5.30 -84.46
N GLY A 327 38.19 -5.20 -85.76
CA GLY A 327 38.50 -6.32 -86.65
C GLY A 327 39.56 -5.95 -87.68
N LYS A 328 39.95 -6.91 -88.54
CA LYS A 328 40.95 -6.69 -89.60
C LYS A 328 40.44 -5.68 -90.65
N GLY A 329 40.65 -4.39 -90.39
CA GLY A 329 40.32 -3.28 -91.29
C GLY A 329 39.23 -2.32 -90.79
N TRP A 330 38.70 -2.49 -89.58
CA TRP A 330 37.68 -1.59 -89.04
C TRP A 330 37.73 -1.52 -87.51
N ILE A 331 37.27 -0.39 -86.97
CA ILE A 331 37.08 -0.17 -85.54
C ILE A 331 35.78 0.58 -85.32
N LYS A 332 34.98 0.11 -84.37
CA LYS A 332 33.75 0.73 -83.89
C LYS A 332 33.99 1.18 -82.46
N LEU A 333 33.81 2.47 -82.23
CA LEU A 333 33.81 3.05 -80.89
C LEU A 333 32.38 3.05 -80.35
N PRO A 334 32.20 2.85 -79.03
CA PRO A 334 30.88 2.99 -78.42
C PRO A 334 30.39 4.42 -78.66
N ARG A 335 29.11 4.58 -79.02
CA ARG A 335 28.48 5.91 -79.01
C ARG A 335 28.46 6.40 -77.57
N GLN A 336 28.79 7.68 -77.33
CA GLN A 336 28.54 8.30 -76.03
C GLN A 336 27.02 8.24 -75.77
N LYS A 337 26.57 7.28 -74.97
CA LYS A 337 25.21 7.29 -74.43
C LYS A 337 25.15 8.43 -73.40
N GLU A 338 24.13 9.26 -73.47
CA GLU A 338 23.81 10.19 -72.37
C GLU A 338 23.69 9.38 -71.07
N GLN A 339 24.21 9.92 -69.97
CA GLN A 339 24.59 9.19 -68.75
C GLN A 339 23.45 8.41 -68.03
N ASP A 340 22.20 8.48 -68.51
CA ASP A 340 21.02 7.87 -67.89
C ASP A 340 20.44 6.64 -68.60
N GLU A 341 20.99 6.21 -69.74
CA GLU A 341 20.53 4.99 -70.41
C GLU A 341 21.27 3.72 -69.98
N VAL A 342 20.85 3.17 -68.83
CA VAL A 342 21.17 1.79 -68.46
C VAL A 342 20.82 0.86 -69.64
N GLY A 343 21.80 0.09 -70.14
CA GLY A 343 21.64 -0.79 -71.30
C GLY A 343 20.48 -1.78 -71.15
N VAL A 344 19.91 -2.23 -72.27
CA VAL A 344 18.69 -3.05 -72.31
C VAL A 344 18.85 -4.34 -71.47
N LEU A 345 20.02 -4.98 -71.55
CA LEU A 345 20.35 -6.18 -70.77
C LEU A 345 20.53 -5.89 -69.26
N ALA A 346 21.15 -4.75 -68.92
CA ALA A 346 21.39 -4.34 -67.54
C ALA A 346 20.10 -3.90 -66.80
N ARG A 347 19.07 -3.49 -67.54
CA ARG A 347 17.74 -3.22 -66.99
C ARG A 347 16.97 -4.51 -66.72
N GLN A 348 17.04 -5.49 -67.62
CA GLN A 348 16.32 -6.76 -67.48
C GLN A 348 16.77 -7.59 -66.28
N GLN A 349 18.05 -7.56 -65.90
CA GLN A 349 18.53 -8.27 -64.71
C GLN A 349 18.19 -7.60 -63.37
N ARG A 350 17.79 -6.32 -63.36
CA ARG A 350 17.41 -5.59 -62.14
C ARG A 350 15.93 -5.72 -61.80
N ILE A 351 15.13 -6.30 -62.70
CA ILE A 351 13.71 -6.59 -62.56
C ILE A 351 13.57 -8.06 -62.17
#